data_AF-A0A5S3W8G6-F1
#
_entry.id   AF-A0A5S3W8G6-F1
#
_cell.length_a   1.000
_cell.length_b   1.000
_cell.length_c   1.000
_cell.angle_alpha   90.00
_cell.angle_beta   90.00
_cell.angle_gamma   90.00
#
_symmetry.space_group_name_H-M   'P 1'
#
loop_
_entity.id
_entity.type
_entity.pdbx_description
1 polymer ?
#
loop_
_entity_poly.entity_id
_entity_poly.type
_entity_poly.pdbx_seq_one_letter_code
_entity_poly.pdbx_strand_id
1 'polypeptide(L)'
;MFKGFILVVFTLFSTSSLANVDIDLACKEKKEQQRSLLEKLSTSVTEAHLAGQCTGYYSYNMEGIEWKESCSEFLEQKESLLSSLSTSLKEAHLSGRCVGAIYRVAKQCGVETNRIDYAYIARGALTVHKVEQLLGCYGEQYGW
;
A
#
# COMPACT_ATOMS: atom_id res chain seq x y z
N MET A 1 -28.98 20.74 -32.95
CA MET A 1 -29.75 19.90 -31.99
C MET A 1 -29.25 18.47 -32.10
N PHE A 2 -28.75 17.93 -30.99
CA PHE A 2 -28.29 16.57 -30.61
C PHE A 2 -27.12 16.83 -29.62
N LYS A 3 -27.32 17.08 -28.32
CA LYS A 3 -27.82 16.19 -27.24
C LYS A 3 -27.17 14.81 -27.31
N GLY A 4 -26.23 14.52 -26.41
CA GLY A 4 -25.83 13.13 -26.16
C GLY A 4 -24.43 12.89 -25.59
N PHE A 5 -24.31 13.06 -24.28
CA PHE A 5 -23.55 12.20 -23.35
C PHE A 5 -22.00 12.05 -23.42
N ILE A 6 -21.42 12.55 -22.32
CA ILE A 6 -20.16 12.19 -21.66
C ILE A 6 -20.14 10.67 -21.35
N LEU A 7 -18.92 10.13 -21.14
CA LEU A 7 -18.55 8.79 -20.66
C LEU A 7 -18.54 7.69 -21.73
N VAL A 8 -17.34 7.29 -22.18
CA VAL A 8 -16.73 5.97 -21.87
C VAL A 8 -15.24 6.08 -22.23
N VAL A 9 -14.40 6.53 -21.30
CA VAL A 9 -12.96 6.23 -21.29
C VAL A 9 -12.67 5.52 -19.97
N PHE A 10 -13.35 4.39 -19.77
CA PHE A 10 -13.27 3.54 -18.57
C PHE A 10 -13.07 2.07 -18.95
N THR A 11 -12.36 1.80 -20.03
CA THR A 11 -12.13 0.44 -20.54
C THR A 11 -10.66 0.18 -20.81
N LEU A 12 -9.77 0.48 -19.86
CA LEU A 12 -8.37 0.02 -19.88
C LEU A 12 -7.77 -0.14 -18.47
N PHE A 13 -8.56 -0.46 -17.44
CA PHE A 13 -7.99 -1.08 -16.23
C PHE A 13 -7.89 -2.60 -16.44
N SER A 14 -7.12 -2.97 -17.47
CA SER A 14 -6.57 -4.31 -17.59
C SER A 14 -5.72 -4.55 -16.34
N THR A 15 -6.18 -5.44 -15.46
CA THR A 15 -5.43 -6.21 -14.45
C THR A 15 -3.94 -5.89 -14.41
N SER A 16 -3.60 -4.71 -13.90
CA SER A 16 -2.22 -4.29 -13.77
C SER A 16 -1.85 -4.66 -12.36
N SER A 17 -1.14 -5.79 -12.24
CA SER A 17 -0.11 -6.02 -11.25
C SER A 17 -0.11 -4.96 -10.14
N LEU A 18 -0.73 -5.29 -9.01
CA LEU A 18 -0.61 -4.57 -7.75
C LEU A 18 0.81 -4.82 -7.18
N ALA A 19 1.85 -4.54 -7.97
CA ALA A 19 3.25 -4.87 -7.67
C ALA A 19 4.25 -4.00 -8.44
N ASN A 20 3.98 -2.71 -8.61
CA ASN A 20 5.06 -1.73 -8.75
C ASN A 20 4.78 -0.58 -7.79
N VAL A 21 5.23 -0.76 -6.54
CA VAL A 21 5.10 0.25 -5.49
C VAL A 21 6.00 1.42 -5.85
N ASP A 22 5.39 2.49 -6.34
CA ASP A 22 6.05 3.76 -6.62
C ASP A 22 5.92 4.68 -5.39
N ILE A 23 6.97 4.71 -4.57
CA ILE A 23 6.99 5.49 -3.33
C ILE A 23 6.99 6.99 -3.60
N ASP A 24 7.59 7.45 -4.70
CA ASP A 24 7.64 8.87 -5.03
C ASP A 24 6.26 9.38 -5.43
N LEU A 25 5.54 8.61 -6.27
CA LEU A 25 4.13 8.86 -6.57
C LEU A 25 3.28 8.80 -5.30
N ALA A 26 3.42 7.75 -4.49
CA ALA A 26 2.70 7.59 -3.24
C ALA A 26 2.87 8.80 -2.28
N CYS A 27 4.09 9.33 -2.19
CA CYS A 27 4.37 10.49 -1.34
C CYS A 27 3.95 11.82 -1.94
N LYS A 28 3.88 11.93 -3.27
CA LYS A 28 3.25 13.07 -3.94
C LYS A 28 1.75 13.11 -3.61
N GLU A 29 1.05 11.99 -3.76
CA GLU A 29 -0.37 11.86 -3.44
C GLU A 29 -0.65 12.15 -1.96
N LYS A 30 0.20 11.70 -1.03
CA LYS A 30 0.08 12.06 0.39
C LYS A 30 0.12 13.57 0.64
N LYS A 31 1.03 14.30 -0.03
CA LYS A 31 1.13 15.76 0.10
C LYS A 31 -0.10 16.45 -0.47
N GLU A 32 -0.58 15.97 -1.62
CA GLU A 32 -1.81 16.46 -2.23
C GLU A 32 -3.03 16.20 -1.33
N GLN A 33 -3.13 15.04 -0.69
CA GLN A 33 -4.16 14.75 0.31
C GLN A 33 -4.09 15.65 1.53
N GLN A 34 -2.91 15.90 2.10
CA GLN A 34 -2.76 16.79 3.25
C GLN A 34 -3.22 18.22 2.91
N ARG A 35 -2.95 18.66 1.69
CA ARG A 35 -3.43 19.94 1.15
C ARG A 35 -4.94 19.93 0.89
N SER A 36 -5.44 18.84 0.30
CA SER A 36 -6.86 18.61 0.00
C SER A 36 -7.74 18.51 1.26
N LEU A 37 -7.23 17.92 2.34
CA LEU A 37 -7.88 17.88 3.66
C LEU A 37 -8.01 19.29 4.27
N LEU A 38 -7.02 20.17 4.05
CA LEU A 38 -7.12 21.59 4.39
C LEU A 38 -8.14 22.32 3.49
N GLU A 39 -8.40 21.80 2.29
CA GLU A 39 -9.29 22.36 1.26
C GLU A 39 -10.66 21.65 1.13
N LYS A 40 -10.99 20.68 2.01
CA LYS A 40 -12.23 19.85 2.01
C LYS A 40 -12.54 19.08 0.71
N LEU A 41 -11.54 18.73 -0.10
CA LEU A 41 -11.75 17.97 -1.33
C LEU A 41 -11.80 16.45 -1.10
N SER A 42 -12.64 15.77 -1.88
CA SER A 42 -12.98 14.34 -1.79
C SER A 42 -11.77 13.43 -2.06
N THR A 43 -11.17 12.88 -1.01
CA THR A 43 -10.11 11.87 -1.11
C THR A 43 -10.65 10.54 -1.63
N SER A 44 -10.03 9.95 -2.66
CA SER A 44 -10.41 8.62 -3.18
C SER A 44 -9.77 7.47 -2.38
N VAL A 45 -10.35 6.26 -2.48
CA VAL A 45 -9.77 5.03 -1.88
C VAL A 45 -8.36 4.76 -2.41
N THR A 46 -8.12 5.00 -3.69
CA THR A 46 -6.80 4.84 -4.33
C THR A 46 -5.78 5.81 -3.75
N GLU A 47 -6.14 7.09 -3.62
CA GLU A 47 -5.26 8.08 -3.02
C GLU A 47 -4.96 7.72 -1.55
N ALA A 48 -5.98 7.29 -0.80
CA ALA A 48 -5.81 6.87 0.60
C ALA A 48 -4.82 5.72 0.72
N HIS A 49 -4.92 4.74 -0.19
CA HIS A 49 -3.96 3.64 -0.28
C HIS A 49 -2.54 4.12 -0.62
N LEU A 50 -2.38 4.99 -1.63
CA LEU A 50 -1.08 5.55 -1.99
C LEU A 50 -0.45 6.36 -0.85
N ALA A 51 -1.22 7.20 -0.17
CA ALA A 51 -0.74 7.92 1.00
C ALA A 51 -0.37 6.99 2.17
N GLY A 52 -1.10 5.89 2.31
CA GLY A 52 -0.77 4.77 3.18
C GLY A 52 0.62 4.21 2.87
N GLN A 53 0.90 3.88 1.60
CA GLN A 53 2.20 3.35 1.16
C GLN A 53 3.35 4.28 1.53
N CYS A 54 3.20 5.59 1.27
CA CYS A 54 4.18 6.57 1.69
C CYS A 54 4.39 6.57 3.21
N THR A 55 3.30 6.50 3.98
CA THR A 55 3.36 6.49 5.45
C THR A 55 4.05 5.23 5.98
N GLY A 56 3.74 4.06 5.43
CA GLY A 56 4.40 2.80 5.80
C GLY A 56 5.89 2.82 5.46
N TYR A 57 6.23 3.31 4.26
CA TYR A 57 7.62 3.42 3.84
C TYR A 57 8.43 4.36 4.72
N TYR A 58 7.89 5.50 5.16
CA TYR A 58 8.63 6.45 5.98
C TYR A 58 8.46 6.27 7.50
N SER A 59 7.79 5.21 7.96
CA SER A 59 7.65 4.93 9.39
C SER A 59 9.01 4.71 10.04
N TYR A 60 9.39 5.52 11.02
CA TYR A 60 10.69 5.45 11.67
C TYR A 60 10.84 4.10 12.42
N ASN A 61 11.95 3.39 12.19
CA ASN A 61 12.26 2.07 12.73
C ASN A 61 11.17 0.99 12.59
N MET A 62 10.15 1.20 11.77
CA MET A 62 8.97 0.33 11.67
C MET A 62 8.18 0.13 12.98
N GLU A 63 8.54 0.86 14.05
CA GLU A 63 7.91 0.77 15.37
C GLU A 63 6.52 1.41 15.38
N GLY A 64 6.29 2.41 14.52
CA GLY A 64 4.99 3.07 14.37
C GLY A 64 4.00 2.32 13.48
N ILE A 65 4.29 1.07 13.11
CA ILE A 65 3.41 0.27 12.24
C ILE A 65 2.67 -0.77 13.06
N GLU A 66 1.35 -0.62 13.11
CA GLU A 66 0.44 -1.66 13.58
C GLU A 66 0.35 -2.74 12.50
N TRP A 67 1.38 -3.59 12.41
CA TRP A 67 1.56 -4.59 11.35
C TRP A 67 0.34 -5.48 11.18
N LYS A 68 -0.17 -6.02 12.29
CA LYS A 68 -1.34 -6.91 12.28
C LYS A 68 -2.58 -6.24 11.68
N GLU A 69 -2.93 -5.04 12.15
CA GLU A 69 -4.09 -4.28 11.67
C GLU A 69 -3.89 -3.82 10.22
N SER A 70 -2.75 -3.21 9.93
CA SER A 70 -2.48 -2.69 8.58
C SER A 70 -2.47 -3.80 7.53
N CYS A 71 -1.89 -4.96 7.86
CA CYS A 71 -1.80 -6.08 6.91
C CYS A 71 -3.05 -6.94 6.87
N SER A 72 -3.89 -7.00 7.92
CA SER A 72 -5.24 -7.59 7.80
C SER A 72 -6.10 -6.79 6.83
N GLU A 73 -6.09 -5.46 6.91
CA GLU A 73 -6.83 -4.60 5.99
C GLU A 73 -6.37 -4.77 4.53
N PHE A 74 -5.08 -4.95 4.30
CA PHE A 74 -4.57 -5.25 2.96
C PHE A 74 -5.12 -6.59 2.41
N LEU A 75 -5.15 -7.63 3.25
CA LEU A 75 -5.66 -8.95 2.86
C LEU A 75 -7.17 -8.90 2.62
N GLU A 76 -7.92 -8.25 3.51
CA GLU A 76 -9.36 -8.05 3.38
C GLU A 76 -9.70 -7.22 2.15
N GLN A 77 -8.96 -6.15 1.85
CA GLN A 77 -9.16 -5.36 0.63
C GLN A 77 -8.91 -6.19 -0.63
N LYS A 78 -7.92 -7.09 -0.63
CA LYS A 78 -7.64 -8.00 -1.74
C LYS A 78 -8.78 -9.01 -1.93
N GLU A 79 -9.36 -9.52 -0.86
CA GLU A 79 -10.53 -10.42 -0.89
C GLU A 79 -11.82 -9.66 -1.25
N SER A 80 -11.95 -8.42 -0.83
CA SER A 80 -13.06 -7.51 -1.15
C SER A 80 -13.12 -7.17 -2.64
N LEU A 81 -11.97 -6.94 -3.30
CA LEU A 81 -11.91 -6.76 -4.75
C LEU A 81 -12.42 -8.00 -5.51
N LEU A 82 -12.41 -9.18 -4.88
CA LEU A 82 -12.99 -10.42 -5.41
C LEU A 82 -14.46 -10.60 -5.04
N SER A 83 -14.97 -9.89 -4.02
CA SER A 83 -16.29 -10.10 -3.40
C SER A 83 -17.19 -8.85 -3.28
N SER A 84 -16.81 -7.73 -3.89
CA SER A 84 -17.57 -6.47 -3.99
C SER A 84 -17.85 -5.71 -2.68
N LEU A 85 -17.06 -5.92 -1.63
CA LEU A 85 -17.21 -5.18 -0.37
C LEU A 85 -16.74 -3.71 -0.50
N SER A 86 -17.39 -2.82 0.24
CA SER A 86 -17.03 -1.39 0.30
C SER A 86 -15.87 -1.17 1.27
N THR A 87 -14.71 -0.71 0.79
CA THR A 87 -13.55 -0.33 1.62
C THR A 87 -13.59 1.15 2.01
N SER A 88 -13.43 1.46 3.29
CA SER A 88 -13.37 2.83 3.79
C SER A 88 -12.01 3.49 3.49
N LEU A 89 -11.94 4.83 3.51
CA LEU A 89 -10.68 5.55 3.31
C LEU A 89 -9.63 5.20 4.38
N LYS A 90 -10.07 4.91 5.61
CA LYS A 90 -9.19 4.50 6.71
C LYS A 90 -8.57 3.14 6.41
N GLU A 91 -9.39 2.16 6.03
CA GLU A 91 -8.97 0.80 5.67
C GLU A 91 -8.02 0.82 4.47
N ALA A 92 -8.34 1.61 3.44
CA ALA A 92 -7.49 1.79 2.27
C ALA A 92 -6.10 2.33 2.65
N HIS A 93 -6.06 3.32 3.55
CA HIS A 93 -4.80 3.87 4.07
C HIS A 93 -4.01 2.85 4.90
N LEU A 94 -4.66 2.06 5.75
CA LEU A 94 -4.03 1.00 6.54
C LEU A 94 -3.46 -0.10 5.64
N SER A 95 -4.22 -0.54 4.64
CA SER A 95 -3.79 -1.46 3.59
C SER A 95 -2.54 -0.95 2.87
N GLY A 96 -2.55 0.31 2.43
CA GLY A 96 -1.39 0.94 1.82
C GLY A 96 -0.18 0.99 2.74
N ARG A 97 -0.39 1.29 4.03
CA ARG A 97 0.67 1.32 5.05
C ARG A 97 1.38 -0.02 5.17
N CYS A 98 0.65 -1.14 5.14
CA CYS A 98 1.28 -2.47 5.13
C CYS A 98 2.18 -2.66 3.90
N VAL A 99 1.69 -2.35 2.69
CA VAL A 99 2.44 -2.52 1.44
C VAL A 99 3.73 -1.68 1.44
N GLY A 100 3.63 -0.40 1.81
CA GLY A 100 4.80 0.49 1.88
C GLY A 100 5.84 0.05 2.90
N ALA A 101 5.39 -0.51 4.03
CA ALA A 101 6.26 -1.05 5.07
C ALA A 101 7.04 -2.29 4.58
N ILE A 102 6.33 -3.26 4.00
CA ILE A 102 6.95 -4.46 3.41
C ILE A 102 7.96 -4.06 2.34
N TYR A 103 7.60 -3.11 1.47
CA TYR A 103 8.50 -2.61 0.42
C TYR A 103 9.79 -2.03 0.99
N ARG A 104 9.73 -1.24 2.08
CA ARG A 104 10.94 -0.72 2.72
C ARG A 104 11.79 -1.80 3.34
N VAL A 105 11.19 -2.75 4.07
CA VAL A 105 11.96 -3.87 4.66
C VAL A 105 12.65 -4.66 3.56
N ALA A 106 11.96 -4.96 2.46
CA ALA A 106 12.56 -5.65 1.33
C ALA A 106 13.71 -4.86 0.67
N LYS A 107 13.58 -3.54 0.52
CA LYS A 107 14.71 -2.69 0.08
C LYS A 107 15.89 -2.76 1.03
N GLN A 108 15.66 -2.73 2.34
CA GLN A 108 16.72 -2.87 3.34
C GLN A 108 17.38 -4.25 3.29
N CYS A 109 16.63 -5.28 2.90
CA CYS A 109 17.12 -6.64 2.69
C CYS A 109 17.76 -6.89 1.31
N GLY A 110 17.82 -5.88 0.43
CA GLY A 110 18.35 -6.07 -0.93
C GLY A 110 17.51 -6.97 -1.83
N VAL A 111 16.25 -7.25 -1.46
CA VAL A 111 15.33 -8.08 -2.24
C VAL A 111 14.76 -7.29 -3.41
N GLU A 112 14.72 -7.90 -4.59
CA GLU A 112 14.07 -7.33 -5.77
C GLU A 112 12.57 -7.15 -5.52
N THR A 113 12.13 -5.89 -5.38
CA THR A 113 10.79 -5.57 -4.89
C THR A 113 9.64 -5.90 -5.84
N ASN A 114 9.93 -6.01 -7.14
CA ASN A 114 8.99 -6.45 -8.18
C ASN A 114 8.67 -7.96 -8.12
N ARG A 115 9.40 -8.74 -7.31
CA ARG A 115 9.20 -10.20 -7.15
C ARG A 115 8.57 -10.59 -5.82
N ILE A 116 8.22 -9.62 -4.98
CA ILE A 116 7.64 -9.89 -3.66
C ILE A 116 6.18 -10.31 -3.81
N ASP A 117 5.82 -11.46 -3.23
CA ASP A 117 4.42 -11.77 -2.96
C ASP A 117 3.96 -11.05 -1.69
N TYR A 118 3.48 -9.81 -1.86
CA TYR A 118 3.01 -8.98 -0.75
C TYR A 118 1.92 -9.64 0.08
N ALA A 119 1.07 -10.49 -0.51
CA ALA A 119 0.00 -11.16 0.23
C ALA A 119 0.57 -12.29 1.10
N TYR A 120 1.54 -13.05 0.61
CA TYR A 120 2.25 -14.03 1.41
C TYR A 120 2.95 -13.37 2.61
N ILE A 121 3.69 -12.29 2.37
CA ILE A 121 4.38 -11.56 3.44
C ILE A 121 3.37 -10.97 4.44
N ALA A 122 2.31 -10.32 3.96
CA ALA A 122 1.29 -9.70 4.80
C ALA A 122 0.57 -10.70 5.72
N ARG A 123 0.32 -11.95 5.27
CA ARG A 123 -0.29 -12.99 6.11
C ARG A 123 0.53 -13.33 7.36
N GLY A 124 1.86 -13.23 7.27
CA GLY A 124 2.76 -13.51 8.39
C GLY A 124 3.32 -12.25 9.07
N ALA A 125 2.95 -11.05 8.60
CA ALA A 125 3.50 -9.78 9.06
C ALA A 125 2.91 -9.37 10.43
N LEU A 126 3.54 -9.85 11.51
CA LEU A 126 3.21 -9.45 12.88
C LEU A 126 4.19 -8.42 13.44
N THR A 127 5.43 -8.46 12.97
CA THR A 127 6.54 -7.58 13.36
C THR A 127 7.49 -7.41 12.18
N VAL A 128 8.35 -6.40 12.23
CA VAL A 128 9.42 -6.22 11.24
C VAL A 128 10.29 -7.48 11.11
N HIS A 129 10.66 -8.11 12.22
CA HIS A 129 11.44 -9.35 12.23
C HIS A 129 10.76 -10.52 11.53
N LYS A 130 9.43 -10.65 11.67
CA LYS A 130 8.70 -11.69 10.94
C LYS A 130 8.70 -11.42 9.43
N VAL A 131 8.60 -10.15 9.04
CA VAL A 131 8.72 -9.75 7.64
C VAL A 131 10.12 -10.03 7.09
N GLU A 132 11.18 -9.70 7.84
CA GLU A 132 12.56 -10.04 7.48
C GLU A 132 12.76 -11.55 7.32
N GLN A 133 12.17 -12.37 8.19
CA GLN A 133 12.23 -13.84 8.11
C GLN A 133 11.57 -14.34 6.82
N LEU A 134 10.38 -13.85 6.51
CA LEU A 134 9.63 -14.25 5.32
C LEU A 134 10.28 -13.78 4.01
N LEU A 135 11.04 -12.68 4.07
CA LEU A 135 11.85 -12.17 2.96
C LEU A 135 13.23 -12.85 2.86
N GLY A 136 13.60 -13.67 3.85
CA GLY A 136 14.85 -14.43 3.84
C GLY A 136 16.10 -13.66 4.29
N CYS A 137 15.94 -12.53 5.01
CA CYS A 137 17.04 -11.65 5.41
C CYS A 137 17.21 -11.50 6.94
N TYR A 138 16.45 -12.28 7.72
CA TYR A 138 16.53 -12.23 9.18
C TYR A 138 17.90 -12.69 9.69
N GLY A 139 18.61 -11.80 10.39
CA GLY A 139 19.93 -12.08 10.97
C GLY A 139 21.12 -11.65 10.11
N GLU A 140 20.91 -11.13 8.89
CA GLU A 140 22.01 -10.64 8.04
C GLU A 140 22.41 -9.16 8.28
N GLN A 141 21.76 -8.47 9.22
CA GLN A 141 22.02 -7.04 9.49
C GLN A 141 23.19 -6.72 10.46
N TYR A 142 24.00 -7.71 10.85
CA TYR A 142 25.25 -7.46 11.59
C TYR A 142 26.47 -7.77 10.72
N GLY A 143 26.62 -7.03 9.61
CA GLY A 143 27.82 -6.99 8.80
C GLY A 143 28.14 -5.55 8.43
N TRP A 144 28.58 -4.76 9.41
CA TRP A 144 29.31 -3.50 9.17
C TRP A 144 30.80 -3.76 9.24
#